data_AF-A0A922F1G7-F1
#
_entry.id   AF-A0A922F1G7-F1
#
_cell.length_a   1.000
_cell.length_b   1.000
_cell.length_c   1.000
_cell.angle_alpha   90.00
_cell.angle_beta   90.00
_cell.angle_gamma   90.00
#
_symmetry.space_group_name_H-M   'P 1'
#
loop_
_entity.id
_entity.type
_entity.pdbx_description
1 polymer ?
#
loop_
_entity_poly.entity_id
_entity_poly.type
_entity_poly.pdbx_seq_one_letter_code
_entity_poly.pdbx_strand_id
1 'polypeptide(L)'
;MQSIRYSILRHMRGGEYQLKQLSHKMCSSTTTSSDQIMNRVLELVKKFDKIDASKVIDTADFQKDLSMYSLDRVELDIAFEQEFSIEIPDEKAYKLTCCADVAKYIVSGVE
;
A
#
# COMPACT_ATOMS: atom_id res chain seq x y z
N MET A 1 -12.01 -8.29 -10.18
CA MET A 1 -11.12 -8.98 -11.14
C MET A 1 -9.72 -9.03 -10.56
N GLN A 2 -9.47 -9.90 -9.57
CA GLN A 2 -8.24 -9.82 -8.75
C GLN A 2 -7.17 -10.88 -9.10
N SER A 3 -7.47 -11.87 -9.95
CA SER A 3 -6.69 -13.11 -10.00
C SER A 3 -5.29 -13.03 -10.63
N ILE A 4 -4.98 -12.05 -11.48
CA ILE A 4 -3.70 -12.04 -12.21
C ILE A 4 -2.54 -11.57 -11.31
N ARG A 5 -2.76 -10.51 -10.51
CA ARG A 5 -1.78 -10.00 -9.53
C ARG A 5 -1.38 -11.06 -8.50
N TYR A 6 -2.36 -11.72 -7.88
CA TYR A 6 -2.11 -12.79 -6.91
C TYR A 6 -1.40 -14.01 -7.53
N SER A 7 -1.59 -14.28 -8.83
CA SER A 7 -0.98 -15.42 -9.51
C SER A 7 0.50 -15.21 -9.84
N ILE A 8 0.89 -13.98 -10.22
CA ILE A 8 2.28 -13.63 -10.51
C ILE A 8 3.12 -13.63 -9.21
N LEU A 9 2.53 -13.17 -8.12
CA LEU A 9 3.16 -13.13 -6.80
C LEU A 9 3.44 -14.55 -6.24
N ARG A 10 2.59 -15.52 -6.58
CA ARG A 10 2.76 -16.94 -6.19
C ARG A 10 3.93 -17.65 -6.84
N HIS A 11 4.41 -17.21 -8.01
CA HIS A 11 5.38 -17.99 -8.78
C HIS A 11 6.85 -17.58 -8.55
N MET A 12 7.11 -16.44 -7.91
CA MET A 12 8.47 -15.89 -7.77
C MET A 12 9.07 -15.96 -6.35
N ARG A 13 8.31 -16.35 -5.32
CA ARG A 13 8.83 -16.48 -3.94
C ARG A 13 8.30 -17.75 -3.30
N GLY A 14 9.16 -18.76 -3.15
CA GLY A 14 9.01 -19.84 -2.17
C GLY A 14 9.21 -19.34 -0.73
N GLY A 15 8.55 -18.24 -0.38
CA GLY A 15 8.56 -17.63 0.94
C GLY A 15 7.11 -17.40 1.34
N GLU A 16 6.72 -18.03 2.44
CA GLU A 16 5.41 -17.95 3.05
C GLU A 16 4.93 -16.49 3.11
N TYR A 17 3.96 -16.11 2.28
CA TYR A 17 3.10 -14.97 2.60
C TYR A 17 2.25 -15.45 3.77
N GLN A 18 2.80 -15.33 4.98
CA GLN A 18 2.11 -15.63 6.23
C GLN A 18 0.81 -14.84 6.23
N LEU A 19 -0.27 -15.53 5.86
CA LEU A 19 -1.64 -15.17 6.18
C LEU A 19 -1.76 -15.32 7.70
N LYS A 20 -1.08 -14.44 8.42
CA LYS A 20 -1.07 -14.41 9.86
C LYS A 20 -2.42 -13.87 10.25
N GLN A 21 -3.32 -14.80 10.51
CA GLN A 21 -4.57 -14.66 11.24
C GLN A 21 -4.49 -13.45 12.17
N LEU A 22 -5.02 -12.31 11.73
CA LEU A 22 -5.24 -11.15 12.58
C LEU A 22 -6.48 -11.46 13.41
N SER A 23 -6.24 -12.26 14.46
CA SER A 23 -7.15 -12.35 15.59
C SER A 23 -7.36 -10.94 16.15
N HIS A 24 -8.60 -10.47 16.00
CA HIS A 24 -9.29 -9.56 16.90
C HIS A 24 -8.39 -8.80 17.88
N LYS A 25 -8.02 -7.55 17.55
CA LYS A 25 -7.89 -6.53 18.59
C LYS A 25 -8.02 -5.11 18.05
N MET A 26 -8.95 -4.41 18.70
CA MET A 26 -9.20 -2.98 18.72
C MET A 26 -10.12 -2.42 17.64
N CYS A 27 -11.39 -2.36 18.03
CA CYS A 27 -12.26 -1.20 17.82
C CYS A 27 -11.47 0.10 18.04
N SER A 28 -11.47 1.00 17.06
CA SER A 28 -11.40 2.44 17.28
C SER A 28 -11.94 3.19 16.06
N SER A 29 -13.21 3.58 16.21
CA SER A 29 -13.79 4.86 15.78
C SER A 29 -13.61 5.32 14.33
N THR A 30 -14.71 5.14 13.60
CA THR A 30 -15.41 6.18 12.81
C THR A 30 -14.79 7.59 12.84
N THR A 31 -14.55 8.13 11.64
CA THR A 31 -14.03 9.46 11.25
C THR A 31 -12.55 9.47 10.88
N THR A 32 -12.24 8.93 9.69
CA THR A 32 -10.90 8.95 9.10
C THR A 32 -10.59 10.34 8.54
N SER A 33 -9.90 11.18 9.34
CA SER A 33 -9.37 12.47 8.85
C SER A 33 -8.20 12.23 7.89
N SER A 34 -8.02 13.09 6.89
CA SER A 34 -6.99 12.98 5.85
C SER A 34 -5.58 12.77 6.42
N ASP A 35 -5.26 13.43 7.53
CA ASP A 35 -3.97 13.30 8.23
C ASP A 35 -3.73 11.89 8.79
N GLN A 36 -4.79 11.21 9.24
CA GLN A 36 -4.66 9.84 9.74
C GLN A 36 -4.42 8.85 8.61
N ILE A 37 -5.08 9.04 7.46
CA ILE A 37 -4.84 8.23 6.26
C ILE A 37 -3.40 8.39 5.84
N MET A 38 -2.93 9.64 5.76
CA MET A 38 -1.57 9.93 5.35
C MET A 38 -0.53 9.28 6.28
N ASN A 39 -0.68 9.42 7.60
CA ASN A 39 0.21 8.77 8.56
C ASN A 39 0.23 7.25 8.40
N ARG A 40 -0.93 6.61 8.21
CA ARG A 40 -1.01 5.16 7.98
C ARG A 40 -0.34 4.74 6.68
N VAL A 41 -0.52 5.50 5.59
CA VAL A 41 0.16 5.25 4.31
C VAL A 41 1.68 5.31 4.52
N LEU A 42 2.19 6.35 5.18
CA LEU A 42 3.62 6.47 5.47
C LEU A 42 4.14 5.32 6.35
N GLU A 43 3.41 4.95 7.40
CA GLU A 43 3.81 3.84 8.27
C GLU A 43 3.88 2.50 7.53
N LEU A 44 2.90 2.23 6.66
CA LEU A 44 2.92 1.03 5.82
C LEU A 44 4.13 1.01 4.91
N VAL A 45 4.41 2.12 4.23
CA VAL A 45 5.56 2.23 3.32
C VAL A 45 6.87 2.02 4.10
N LYS A 46 7.03 2.66 5.26
CA LYS A 46 8.21 2.51 6.14
C LYS A 46 8.41 1.08 6.67
N LYS A 47 7.37 0.25 6.71
CA LYS A 47 7.47 -1.17 7.11
C LYS A 47 8.03 -2.06 6.02
N PHE A 48 8.12 -1.61 4.77
CA PHE A 48 8.77 -2.36 3.71
C PHE A 48 10.29 -2.31 3.92
N ASP A 49 10.88 -3.44 4.32
CA ASP A 49 12.32 -3.61 4.54
C ASP A 49 13.17 -3.29 3.31
N LYS A 50 12.56 -3.36 2.12
CA LYS A 50 13.22 -3.09 0.83
C LYS A 50 13.44 -1.61 0.54
N ILE A 51 12.96 -0.70 1.38
CA ILE A 51 13.11 0.75 1.18
C ILE A 51 13.70 1.45 2.42
N ASP A 52 14.33 2.59 2.19
CA ASP A 52 14.84 3.43 3.27
C ASP A 52 13.72 4.25 3.91
N ALA A 53 13.32 3.92 5.14
CA ALA A 53 12.30 4.66 5.89
C ALA A 53 12.61 6.17 6.06
N SER A 54 13.89 6.56 6.01
CA SER A 54 14.33 7.97 6.04
C SER A 54 14.02 8.73 4.75
N LYS A 55 13.90 8.05 3.61
CA LYS A 55 13.57 8.68 2.32
C LYS A 55 12.05 8.76 2.11
N VAL A 56 11.28 8.07 2.94
CA VAL A 56 9.81 8.07 2.86
C VAL A 56 9.28 9.42 3.31
N ILE A 57 9.04 10.30 2.34
CA ILE A 57 8.36 11.57 2.49
C ILE A 57 7.03 11.56 1.72
N ASP A 58 6.14 12.49 2.04
CA ASP A 58 4.82 12.59 1.43
C ASP A 58 4.87 12.75 -0.10
N THR A 59 5.84 13.53 -0.60
CA THR A 59 6.08 13.75 -2.02
C THR A 59 7.12 12.81 -2.66
N ALA A 60 7.58 11.78 -1.94
CA ALA A 60 8.61 10.88 -2.45
C ALA A 60 8.03 10.06 -3.61
N ASP A 61 8.75 10.04 -4.72
CA ASP A 61 8.38 9.19 -5.84
C ASP A 61 8.81 7.75 -5.55
N PHE A 62 7.85 6.82 -5.56
CA PHE A 62 8.12 5.41 -5.24
C PHE A 62 9.19 4.80 -6.15
N GLN A 63 9.22 5.18 -7.42
CA GLN A 63 10.14 4.60 -8.39
C GLN A 63 11.47 5.35 -8.45
N LYS A 64 11.45 6.68 -8.40
CA LYS A 64 12.67 7.50 -8.55
C LYS A 64 13.42 7.72 -7.24
N ASP A 65 12.71 7.94 -6.14
CA ASP A 65 13.30 8.33 -4.86
C ASP A 65 13.51 7.10 -3.97
N LEU A 66 12.45 6.30 -3.83
CA LEU A 66 12.47 5.06 -3.04
C LEU A 66 13.01 3.87 -3.83
N SER A 67 13.27 4.03 -5.14
CA SER A 67 13.80 2.98 -6.02
C SER A 67 13.02 1.67 -5.94
N MET A 68 11.70 1.73 -5.70
CA MET A 68 10.85 0.56 -5.69
C MET A 68 10.74 -0.02 -7.09
N TYR A 69 11.02 -1.31 -7.21
CA TYR A 69 10.78 -2.03 -8.46
C TYR A 69 9.28 -2.23 -8.69
N SER A 70 8.88 -2.38 -9.95
CA SER A 70 7.47 -2.51 -10.34
C SER A 70 6.74 -3.67 -9.64
N LEU A 71 7.44 -4.74 -9.25
CA LEU A 71 6.88 -5.86 -8.47
C LEU A 71 6.65 -5.48 -7.00
N ASP A 72 7.60 -4.78 -6.38
CA ASP A 72 7.46 -4.31 -4.99
C ASP A 72 6.32 -3.29 -4.87
N ARG A 73 6.11 -2.52 -5.95
CA ARG A 73 4.98 -1.61 -6.10
C ARG A 73 3.63 -2.33 -6.04
N VAL A 74 3.50 -3.48 -6.72
CA VAL A 74 2.29 -4.30 -6.66
C VAL A 74 2.07 -4.91 -5.27
N GLU A 75 3.15 -5.31 -4.57
CA GLU A 75 3.05 -5.79 -3.19
C GLU A 75 2.56 -4.69 -2.23
N LEU A 76 3.04 -3.46 -2.41
CA LEU A 76 2.63 -2.29 -1.63
C LEU A 76 1.18 -1.88 -1.91
N ASP A 77 0.74 -1.85 -3.18
CA ASP A 77 -0.65 -1.55 -3.53
C ASP A 77 -1.63 -2.57 -2.89
N ILE A 78 -1.30 -3.86 -2.89
CA ILE A 78 -2.12 -4.89 -2.23
C ILE A 78 -2.18 -4.67 -0.72
N ALA A 79 -1.08 -4.22 -0.09
CA ALA A 79 -1.07 -3.89 1.33
C ALA A 79 -1.99 -2.70 1.64
N PHE A 80 -2.05 -1.69 0.77
CA PHE A 80 -3.01 -0.58 0.90
C PHE A 80 -4.45 -1.04 0.70
N GLU A 81 -4.71 -1.86 -0.33
CA GLU A 81 -6.03 -2.43 -0.59
C GLU A 81 -6.56 -3.21 0.64
N GLN A 82 -5.69 -3.98 1.31
CA GLN A 82 -6.06 -4.72 2.52
C GLN A 82 -6.22 -3.84 3.76
N GLU A 83 -5.29 -2.91 4.03
CA GLU A 83 -5.34 -2.05 5.21
C GLU A 83 -6.57 -1.13 5.19
N PHE A 84 -6.87 -0.54 4.03
CA PHE A 84 -7.98 0.41 3.89
C PHE A 84 -9.27 -0.24 3.37
N SER A 85 -9.26 -1.55 3.06
CA SER A 85 -10.38 -2.27 2.43
C SER A 85 -10.91 -1.56 1.18
N ILE A 86 -9.99 -1.18 0.28
CA ILE A 86 -10.28 -0.53 -1.01
C ILE A 86 -9.81 -1.39 -2.18
N GLU A 87 -10.28 -1.09 -3.39
CA GLU A 87 -9.76 -1.68 -4.63
C GLU A 87 -9.04 -0.59 -5.44
N ILE A 88 -7.75 -0.80 -5.73
CA ILE A 88 -6.94 0.11 -6.54
C ILE A 88 -6.70 -0.55 -7.90
N PRO A 89 -7.45 -0.16 -8.95
CA PRO A 89 -7.24 -0.72 -10.28
C PRO A 89 -5.85 -0.37 -10.81
N ASP A 90 -5.26 -1.27 -11.61
CA ASP A 90 -3.90 -1.13 -12.17
C ASP A 90 -3.68 0.22 -12.88
N GLU A 91 -4.70 0.69 -13.62
CA GLU A 91 -4.68 1.98 -14.33
C GLU A 91 -4.54 3.19 -13.40
N LYS A 92 -5.08 3.09 -12.18
CA LYS A 92 -4.97 4.13 -11.15
C LYS A 92 -3.67 3.96 -10.39
N ALA A 93 -3.30 2.74 -10.00
CA ALA A 93 -2.05 2.45 -9.29
C ALA A 93 -0.82 3.02 -10.03
N TYR A 94 -0.80 2.94 -11.36
CA TYR A 94 0.28 3.52 -12.18
C TYR A 94 0.37 5.06 -12.06
N LYS A 95 -0.75 5.74 -11.77
CA LYS A 95 -0.80 7.20 -11.59
C LYS A 95 -0.44 7.65 -10.17
N LEU A 96 -0.49 6.76 -9.18
CA LEU A 96 -0.30 7.09 -7.76
C LEU A 96 1.18 7.17 -7.35
N THR A 97 1.99 8.01 -7.97
CA THR A 97 3.46 7.95 -7.88
C THR A 97 4.07 8.27 -6.51
N CYS A 98 3.31 8.88 -5.59
CA CYS A 98 3.79 9.20 -4.24
C CYS A 98 2.77 8.88 -3.13
N CYS A 99 3.21 8.93 -1.88
CA CYS A 99 2.36 8.66 -0.71
C CYS A 99 1.17 9.64 -0.61
N ALA A 100 1.39 10.91 -0.95
CA ALA A 100 0.34 11.92 -0.94
C ALA A 100 -0.78 11.61 -1.95
N ASP A 101 -0.44 11.11 -3.14
CA ASP A 101 -1.43 10.69 -4.13
C ASP A 101 -2.25 9.50 -3.64
N VAL A 102 -1.60 8.50 -3.05
CA VAL A 102 -2.25 7.32 -2.48
C VAL A 102 -3.21 7.73 -1.35
N ALA A 103 -2.73 8.54 -0.40
CA ALA A 103 -3.56 9.03 0.69
C ALA A 103 -4.75 9.84 0.19
N LYS A 104 -4.54 10.71 -0.81
CA LYS A 104 -5.61 11.48 -1.44
C LYS A 104 -6.62 10.58 -2.16
N TYR A 105 -6.16 9.52 -2.81
CA TYR A 105 -7.04 8.53 -3.44
C TYR A 105 -7.94 7.84 -2.41
N ILE A 106 -7.35 7.40 -1.29
CA ILE A 106 -8.09 6.76 -0.20
C ILE A 106 -9.08 7.75 0.45
N VAL A 107 -8.65 8.99 0.71
CA VAL A 107 -9.51 10.07 1.25
C VAL A 107 -10.68 10.37 0.33
N SER A 108 -10.46 10.34 -0.98
CA SER A 108 -11.49 10.61 -1.97
C SER A 108 -12.60 9.56 -1.96
N GLY A 109 -12.44 8.44 -1.24
CA GLY A 109 -13.49 7.44 -1.06
C GLY A 109 -13.99 6.91 -2.39
N VAL A 110 -13.07 6.53 -3.29
CA VAL A 110 -13.47 5.89 -4.54
C VAL A 110 -14.06 4.52 -4.19
N GLU A 111 -15.39 4.46 -4.35
CA GLU A 111 -16.31 3.33 -4.12
C GLU A 111 -15.93 2.05 -4.88
#